data_AF-A0A2G4JKQ7-F1
#
_entry.id   AF-A0A2G4JKQ7-F1
#
_cell.length_a   1.000
_cell.length_b   1.000
_cell.length_c   1.000
_cell.angle_alpha   90.00
_cell.angle_beta   90.00
_cell.angle_gamma   90.00
#
_symmetry.space_group_name_H-M   'P 1'
#
loop_
_entity.id
_entity.type
_entity.pdbx_description
1 polymer ?
#
loop_
_entity_poly.entity_id
_entity_poly.type
_entity_poly.pdbx_seq_one_letter_code
_entity_poly.pdbx_strand_id
1 'polypeptide(L)'
;MGNLVSWARSPWGESVLIHISWDLFWAALVGGLLFLLAHGGYMLFSQHHKRDSSEVDRLEAARKGLPANITRHGFVARMFHWVMAFSMLTLLVTAFLPIVGVKFAWVYWHWMAGILLTASVMFHIVHATFVLDFWSIWIGPKDIPEFKAEMMRDLGQETPGAPKPGKYPLGNRLYHLAVLVAGLAVIATGILMMWRVRTGIVERNPYILTDATWGITYVVHGLMGVGFVGLVIAHIYFALRPEKLWVTKAMIFGTVTRREYLEHHDPDRWVADK
;
A
#
# COMPACT_ATOMS: atom_id res chain seq x y z
N MET A 1 4.48 15.33 -26.81
CA MET A 1 4.48 14.17 -25.89
C MET A 1 5.72 14.30 -25.02
N GLY A 2 5.55 14.46 -23.71
CA GLY A 2 6.67 14.68 -22.78
C GLY A 2 7.58 13.46 -22.67
N ASN A 3 8.89 13.68 -22.51
CA ASN A 3 9.85 12.60 -22.32
C ASN A 3 9.53 11.88 -20.99
N LEU A 4 9.45 10.54 -20.99
CA LEU A 4 9.20 9.75 -19.77
C LEU A 4 10.43 9.68 -18.84
N VAL A 5 11.60 9.88 -19.40
CA VAL A 5 12.89 9.82 -18.70
C VAL A 5 13.76 11.01 -19.09
N SER A 6 14.67 11.36 -18.21
CA SER A 6 15.62 12.46 -18.37
C SER A 6 17.02 11.92 -18.65
N TRP A 7 17.70 12.56 -19.59
CA TRP A 7 19.05 12.25 -20.04
C TRP A 7 19.99 13.43 -19.80
N ALA A 8 21.25 13.15 -19.51
CA ALA A 8 22.32 14.14 -19.44
C ALA A 8 23.52 13.72 -20.30
N ARG A 9 24.43 14.65 -20.54
CA ARG A 9 25.73 14.34 -21.15
C ARG A 9 26.78 14.11 -20.07
N SER A 10 27.49 13.00 -20.16
CA SER A 10 28.65 12.75 -19.31
C SER A 10 29.80 13.71 -19.68
N PRO A 11 30.85 13.84 -18.85
CA PRO A 11 32.05 14.60 -19.19
C PRO A 11 32.74 14.15 -20.49
N TRP A 12 32.45 12.93 -20.96
CA TRP A 12 32.96 12.34 -22.18
C TRP A 12 32.02 12.48 -23.38
N GLY A 13 30.91 13.22 -23.23
CA GLY A 13 29.93 13.46 -24.30
C GLY A 13 28.90 12.33 -24.48
N GLU A 14 28.95 11.28 -23.68
CA GLU A 14 28.02 10.15 -23.75
C GLU A 14 26.64 10.54 -23.21
N SER A 15 25.57 9.99 -23.78
CA SER A 15 24.22 10.19 -23.28
C SER A 15 23.94 9.21 -22.13
N VAL A 16 23.74 9.75 -20.92
CA VAL A 16 23.50 8.96 -19.71
C VAL A 16 22.11 9.23 -19.15
N LEU A 17 21.44 8.17 -18.73
CA LEU A 17 20.12 8.22 -18.10
C LEU A 17 20.28 8.71 -16.65
N ILE A 18 19.48 9.67 -16.20
CA ILE A 18 19.66 10.29 -14.87
C ILE A 18 18.48 10.12 -13.92
N HIS A 19 17.23 10.23 -14.39
CA HIS A 19 16.03 10.02 -13.59
C HIS A 19 14.79 9.92 -14.48
N ILE A 20 13.65 9.58 -13.90
CA ILE A 20 12.34 9.72 -14.55
C ILE A 20 11.95 11.19 -14.75
N SER A 21 11.11 11.51 -15.72
CA SER A 21 10.58 12.88 -15.81
C SER A 21 9.74 13.25 -14.59
N TRP A 22 9.92 14.46 -14.07
CA TRP A 22 9.08 15.00 -13.00
C TRP A 22 7.64 15.25 -13.45
N ASP A 23 7.37 15.28 -14.76
CA ASP A 23 6.01 15.27 -15.29
C ASP A 23 5.25 14.02 -14.83
N LEU A 24 5.94 12.90 -14.59
CA LEU A 24 5.31 11.68 -14.06
C LEU A 24 4.86 11.85 -12.61
N PHE A 25 5.58 12.63 -11.80
CA PHE A 25 5.14 12.98 -10.45
C PHE A 25 3.85 13.81 -10.50
N TRP A 26 3.82 14.84 -11.35
CA TRP A 26 2.61 15.65 -11.55
C TRP A 26 1.45 14.83 -12.12
N ALA A 27 1.71 13.95 -13.09
CA ALA A 27 0.72 13.04 -13.63
C ALA A 27 0.17 12.08 -12.57
N ALA A 28 1.01 11.58 -11.66
CA ALA A 28 0.57 10.74 -10.55
C ALA A 28 -0.29 11.52 -9.54
N LEU A 29 0.06 12.77 -9.23
CA LEU A 29 -0.74 13.63 -8.36
C LEU A 29 -2.11 13.95 -8.99
N VAL A 30 -2.12 14.40 -10.24
CA VAL A 30 -3.35 14.72 -10.97
C VAL A 30 -4.19 13.47 -11.17
N GLY A 31 -3.58 12.36 -11.58
CA GLY A 31 -4.26 11.07 -11.73
C GLY A 31 -4.83 10.57 -10.41
N GLY A 32 -4.09 10.72 -9.31
CA GLY A 32 -4.57 10.44 -7.96
C GLY A 32 -5.80 11.28 -7.62
N LEU A 33 -5.74 12.60 -7.82
CA LEU A 33 -6.87 13.50 -7.57
C LEU A 33 -8.08 13.15 -8.44
N LEU A 34 -7.89 12.93 -9.74
CA LEU A 34 -8.95 12.52 -10.65
C LEU A 34 -9.58 11.19 -10.24
N PHE A 35 -8.77 10.22 -9.81
CA PHE A 35 -9.25 8.97 -9.24
C PHE A 35 -10.10 9.22 -8.00
N LEU A 36 -9.67 10.09 -7.07
CA LEU A 36 -10.45 10.44 -5.87
C LEU A 36 -11.80 11.07 -6.24
N LEU A 37 -11.81 12.00 -7.20
CA LEU A 37 -13.03 12.68 -7.66
C LEU A 37 -13.98 11.71 -8.36
N ALA A 38 -13.46 10.89 -9.29
CA ALA A 38 -14.26 9.91 -10.02
C ALA A 38 -14.82 8.84 -9.09
N HIS A 39 -13.98 8.29 -8.21
CA HIS A 39 -14.40 7.30 -7.23
C HIS A 39 -15.37 7.90 -6.21
N GLY A 40 -15.11 9.10 -5.68
CA GLY A 40 -16.01 9.78 -4.76
C GLY A 40 -17.38 10.06 -5.39
N GLY A 41 -17.39 10.54 -6.64
CA GLY A 41 -18.59 10.71 -7.43
C GLY A 41 -19.35 9.40 -7.63
N TYR A 42 -18.66 8.33 -8.05
CA TYR A 42 -19.26 7.00 -8.17
C TYR A 42 -19.92 6.54 -6.86
N MET A 43 -19.26 6.72 -5.70
CA MET A 43 -19.86 6.34 -4.42
C MET A 43 -21.13 7.12 -4.11
N LEU A 44 -21.22 8.41 -4.43
CA LEU A 44 -22.44 9.20 -4.20
C LEU A 44 -23.66 8.67 -4.98
N PHE A 45 -23.42 8.04 -6.14
CA PHE A 45 -24.48 7.49 -6.99
C PHE A 45 -24.63 5.97 -6.87
N SER A 46 -23.68 5.28 -6.25
CA SER A 46 -23.71 3.84 -6.06
C SER A 46 -24.53 3.48 -4.81
N GLN A 47 -25.48 2.56 -4.99
CA GLN A 47 -26.20 1.98 -3.85
C GLN A 47 -25.20 1.12 -3.05
N HIS A 48 -24.83 1.60 -1.88
CA HIS A 48 -23.92 0.89 -1.00
C HIS A 48 -24.63 -0.33 -0.41
N HIS A 49 -24.40 -1.51 -0.99
CA HIS A 49 -25.02 -2.74 -0.55
C HIS A 49 -24.33 -3.30 0.70
N LYS A 50 -24.74 -2.78 1.85
CA LYS A 50 -24.49 -3.41 3.16
C LYS A 50 -25.35 -4.66 3.30
N ARG A 51 -24.92 -5.61 4.15
CA ARG A 51 -25.75 -6.76 4.50
C ARG A 51 -27.06 -6.24 5.10
N ASP A 52 -28.19 -6.80 4.67
CA ASP A 52 -29.48 -6.37 5.17
C ASP A 52 -29.52 -6.51 6.70
N SER A 53 -30.09 -5.51 7.39
CA SER A 53 -30.07 -5.49 8.85
C SER A 53 -30.74 -6.72 9.45
N SER A 54 -31.80 -7.25 8.83
CA SER A 54 -32.46 -8.48 9.28
C SER A 54 -31.58 -9.72 9.12
N GLU A 55 -30.70 -9.75 8.12
CA GLU A 55 -29.73 -10.84 7.96
C GLU A 55 -28.64 -10.75 9.04
N VAL A 56 -28.13 -9.54 9.32
CA VAL A 56 -27.14 -9.33 10.39
C VAL A 56 -27.71 -9.73 11.75
N ASP A 57 -28.95 -9.35 12.06
CA ASP A 57 -29.61 -9.68 13.32
C ASP A 57 -29.78 -11.20 13.50
N ARG A 58 -30.15 -11.92 12.42
CA ARG A 58 -30.20 -13.40 12.42
C ARG A 58 -28.83 -14.01 12.70
N LEU A 59 -27.76 -13.47 12.10
CA LEU A 59 -26.40 -13.96 12.32
C LEU A 59 -25.92 -13.69 13.75
N GLU A 60 -26.21 -12.52 14.31
CA GLU A 60 -25.93 -12.22 15.71
C GLU A 60 -26.66 -13.17 16.66
N ALA A 61 -27.94 -13.47 16.37
CA ALA A 61 -28.74 -14.42 17.15
C ALA A 61 -28.22 -15.86 17.04
N ALA A 62 -27.73 -16.27 15.87
CA ALA A 62 -27.16 -17.60 15.63
C ALA A 62 -25.75 -17.76 16.22
N ARG A 63 -24.96 -16.68 16.30
CA ARG A 63 -23.54 -16.71 16.70
C ARG A 63 -23.32 -16.04 18.07
N LYS A 64 -24.14 -16.38 19.08
CA LYS A 64 -24.04 -15.84 20.46
C LYS A 64 -22.68 -16.08 21.13
N GLY A 65 -21.93 -17.08 20.69
CA GLY A 65 -20.60 -17.41 21.21
C GLY A 65 -19.48 -16.47 20.75
N LEU A 66 -19.75 -15.50 19.86
CA LEU A 66 -18.78 -14.50 19.46
C LEU A 66 -18.69 -13.38 20.52
N PRO A 67 -17.47 -12.91 20.87
CA PRO A 67 -17.29 -11.81 21.80
C PRO A 67 -17.90 -10.52 21.24
N ALA A 68 -18.26 -9.59 22.13
CA ALA A 68 -18.83 -8.30 21.73
C ALA A 68 -17.85 -7.47 20.87
N ASN A 69 -16.55 -7.57 21.19
CA ASN A 69 -15.46 -6.97 20.43
C ASN A 69 -14.51 -8.07 19.96
N ILE A 70 -14.24 -8.10 18.67
CA ILE A 70 -13.36 -9.06 18.02
C ILE A 70 -12.02 -8.39 17.73
N THR A 71 -10.93 -9.04 18.11
CA THR A 71 -9.57 -8.57 17.79
C THR A 71 -9.31 -8.72 16.30
N ARG A 72 -9.21 -7.59 15.59
CA ARG A 72 -8.83 -7.56 14.17
C ARG A 72 -7.30 -7.48 14.02
N HIS A 73 -6.67 -6.64 14.83
CA HIS A 73 -5.23 -6.37 14.79
C HIS A 73 -4.62 -6.36 16.21
N GLY A 74 -3.71 -7.29 16.47
CA GLY A 74 -2.91 -7.30 17.70
C GLY A 74 -2.03 -6.05 17.83
N PHE A 75 -1.56 -5.75 19.05
CA PHE A 75 -0.75 -4.56 19.32
C PHE A 75 0.51 -4.48 18.44
N VAL A 76 1.27 -5.57 18.34
CA VAL A 76 2.50 -5.63 17.53
C VAL A 76 2.21 -5.34 16.05
N ALA A 77 1.13 -5.92 15.50
CA ALA A 77 0.72 -5.65 14.12
C ALA A 77 0.37 -4.18 13.89
N ARG A 78 -0.28 -3.53 14.87
CA ARG A 78 -0.59 -2.10 14.81
C ARG A 78 0.65 -1.24 14.87
N MET A 79 1.53 -1.47 15.84
CA MET A 79 2.78 -0.73 15.98
C MET A 79 3.62 -0.84 14.70
N PHE A 80 3.74 -2.07 14.18
CA PHE A 80 4.47 -2.36 12.97
C PHE A 80 3.95 -1.58 11.76
N HIS A 81 2.64 -1.57 11.54
CA HIS A 81 2.01 -0.75 10.51
C HIS A 81 2.34 0.73 10.66
N TRP A 82 2.21 1.30 11.87
CA TRP A 82 2.47 2.73 12.09
C TRP A 82 3.93 3.10 11.88
N VAL A 83 4.88 2.26 12.29
CA VAL A 83 6.32 2.45 11.98
C VAL A 83 6.56 2.48 10.47
N MET A 84 5.97 1.54 9.73
CA MET A 84 6.06 1.55 8.26
C MET A 84 5.40 2.78 7.65
N ALA A 85 4.23 3.19 8.14
CA ALA A 85 3.49 4.35 7.66
C ALA A 85 4.29 5.65 7.85
N PHE A 86 4.86 5.88 9.04
CA PHE A 86 5.70 7.05 9.29
C PHE A 86 6.98 7.04 8.45
N SER A 87 7.60 5.87 8.26
CA SER A 87 8.77 5.73 7.39
C SER A 87 8.43 6.06 5.93
N MET A 88 7.33 5.51 5.41
CA MET A 88 6.84 5.77 4.06
C MET A 88 6.50 7.24 3.84
N LEU A 89 5.75 7.87 4.76
CA LEU A 89 5.42 9.29 4.65
C LEU A 89 6.68 10.15 4.68
N THR A 90 7.65 9.83 5.55
CA THR A 90 8.93 10.54 5.59
C THR A 90 9.70 10.40 4.28
N LEU A 91 9.76 9.20 3.69
CA LEU A 91 10.39 8.94 2.40
C LEU A 91 9.74 9.74 1.27
N LEU A 92 8.41 9.76 1.20
CA LEU A 92 7.67 10.52 0.19
C LEU A 92 7.89 12.04 0.36
N VAL A 93 7.76 12.54 1.58
CA VAL A 93 7.99 13.97 1.88
C VAL A 93 9.41 14.38 1.52
N THR A 94 10.41 13.60 1.94
CA THR A 94 11.83 13.90 1.68
C THR A 94 12.22 13.75 0.22
N ALA A 95 11.58 12.84 -0.54
CA ALA A 95 11.81 12.68 -1.97
C ALA A 95 11.20 13.81 -2.79
N PHE A 96 9.97 14.24 -2.46
CA PHE A 96 9.16 15.08 -3.36
C PHE A 96 9.06 16.56 -2.96
N LEU A 97 9.18 16.92 -1.67
CA LEU A 97 9.22 18.34 -1.28
C LEU A 97 10.34 19.14 -1.96
N PRO A 98 11.56 18.61 -2.14
CA PRO A 98 12.60 19.30 -2.90
C PRO A 98 12.23 19.57 -4.37
N ILE A 99 11.43 18.67 -4.97
CA ILE A 99 11.00 18.78 -6.37
C ILE A 99 10.01 19.95 -6.56
N VAL A 100 9.19 20.24 -5.56
CA VAL A 100 8.28 21.40 -5.55
C VAL A 100 8.93 22.68 -5.01
N GLY A 101 10.24 22.68 -4.80
CA GLY A 101 11.04 23.87 -4.45
C GLY A 101 11.34 24.08 -2.97
N VAL A 102 10.91 23.17 -2.09
CA VAL A 102 11.19 23.28 -0.63
C VAL A 102 12.60 22.78 -0.33
N LYS A 103 13.49 23.68 0.10
CA LYS A 103 14.90 23.37 0.37
C LYS A 103 15.14 23.02 1.84
N PHE A 104 15.64 21.82 2.09
CA PHE A 104 16.06 21.35 3.42
C PHE A 104 17.04 20.18 3.29
N ALA A 105 17.65 19.75 4.41
CA ALA A 105 18.59 18.62 4.45
C ALA A 105 17.87 17.26 4.35
N TRP A 106 17.12 17.06 3.27
CA TRP A 106 16.22 15.92 3.07
C TRP A 106 16.95 14.58 2.98
N VAL A 107 18.15 14.55 2.39
CA VAL A 107 18.92 13.32 2.14
C VAL A 107 19.16 12.56 3.44
N TYR A 108 19.54 13.27 4.51
CA TYR A 108 19.83 12.66 5.81
C TYR A 108 18.63 11.88 6.35
N TRP A 109 17.46 12.52 6.35
CA TRP A 109 16.21 11.91 6.80
C TRP A 109 15.72 10.81 5.86
N HIS A 110 15.95 10.98 4.55
CA HIS A 110 15.50 10.03 3.54
C HIS A 110 16.16 8.66 3.72
N TRP A 111 17.49 8.60 3.79
CA TRP A 111 18.16 7.30 3.92
C TRP A 111 17.92 6.66 5.29
N MET A 112 17.77 7.44 6.37
CA MET A 112 17.42 6.91 7.70
C MET A 112 16.03 6.27 7.70
N ALA A 113 15.03 6.96 7.14
CA ALA A 113 13.69 6.41 6.97
C ALA A 113 13.69 5.19 6.03
N GLY A 114 14.56 5.21 5.01
CA GLY A 114 14.80 4.08 4.11
C GLY A 114 15.26 2.83 4.86
N ILE A 115 16.28 2.95 5.71
CA ILE A 115 16.77 1.84 6.54
C ILE A 115 15.68 1.34 7.49
N LEU A 116 14.94 2.24 8.13
CA LEU A 116 13.84 1.86 9.03
C LEU A 116 12.75 1.08 8.28
N LEU A 117 12.37 1.54 7.09
CA LEU A 117 11.42 0.84 6.23
C LEU A 117 11.97 -0.53 5.79
N THR A 118 13.23 -0.60 5.34
CA THR A 118 13.88 -1.85 4.93
C THR A 118 13.90 -2.87 6.07
N ALA A 119 14.34 -2.47 7.27
CA ALA A 119 14.35 -3.34 8.44
C ALA A 119 12.94 -3.83 8.79
N SER A 120 11.94 -2.93 8.71
CA SER A 120 10.54 -3.27 8.95
C SER A 120 10.03 -4.29 7.94
N VAL A 121 10.23 -4.05 6.64
CA VAL A 121 9.81 -4.99 5.58
C VAL A 121 10.51 -6.34 5.71
N MET A 122 11.77 -6.36 6.12
CA MET A 122 12.49 -7.62 6.34
C MET A 122 11.93 -8.41 7.51
N PHE A 123 11.64 -7.74 8.63
CA PHE A 123 10.90 -8.33 9.74
C PHE A 123 9.53 -8.85 9.27
N HIS A 124 8.79 -8.08 8.46
CA HIS A 124 7.49 -8.50 7.95
C HIS A 124 7.58 -9.78 7.13
N ILE A 125 8.54 -9.87 6.22
CA ILE A 125 8.74 -11.05 5.37
C ILE A 125 9.02 -12.27 6.24
N VAL A 126 9.97 -12.19 7.19
CA VAL A 126 10.30 -13.29 8.10
C VAL A 126 9.08 -13.69 8.93
N HIS A 127 8.40 -12.74 9.56
CA HIS A 127 7.23 -13.02 10.38
C HIS A 127 6.07 -13.59 9.55
N ALA A 128 5.85 -13.09 8.34
CA ALA A 128 4.83 -13.60 7.44
C ALA A 128 5.11 -15.03 7.00
N THR A 129 6.37 -15.37 6.70
CA THR A 129 6.78 -16.70 6.25
C THR A 129 6.72 -17.75 7.35
N PHE A 130 7.11 -17.41 8.58
CA PHE A 130 7.29 -18.40 9.65
C PHE A 130 6.21 -18.39 10.74
N VAL A 131 5.44 -17.30 10.89
CA VAL A 131 4.46 -17.15 11.98
C VAL A 131 3.03 -17.00 11.46
N LEU A 132 2.84 -16.32 10.33
CA LEU A 132 1.52 -16.11 9.73
C LEU A 132 1.24 -17.12 8.61
N ASP A 133 0.01 -17.11 8.10
CA ASP A 133 -0.36 -17.85 6.90
C ASP A 133 0.12 -17.13 5.63
N PHE A 134 1.39 -17.34 5.28
CA PHE A 134 2.04 -16.77 4.10
C PHE A 134 1.25 -17.03 2.81
N TRP A 135 0.58 -18.18 2.71
CA TRP A 135 -0.13 -18.61 1.51
C TRP A 135 -1.49 -17.93 1.31
N SER A 136 -2.05 -17.32 2.37
CA SER A 136 -3.34 -16.64 2.31
C SER A 136 -3.34 -15.37 1.45
N ILE A 137 -2.19 -14.69 1.33
CA ILE A 137 -2.11 -13.40 0.65
C ILE A 137 -1.93 -13.55 -0.87
N TRP A 138 -1.41 -14.68 -1.33
CA TRP A 138 -1.14 -14.91 -2.74
C TRP A 138 -2.42 -15.10 -3.53
N ILE A 139 -2.49 -14.36 -4.64
CA ILE A 139 -3.62 -14.39 -5.57
C ILE A 139 -3.38 -15.52 -6.57
N GLY A 140 -4.40 -16.35 -6.77
CA GLY A 140 -4.34 -17.45 -7.73
C GLY A 140 -5.71 -17.79 -8.31
N PRO A 141 -5.80 -18.89 -9.08
CA PRO A 141 -7.04 -19.32 -9.72
C PRO A 141 -8.22 -19.52 -8.74
N LYS A 142 -7.91 -19.85 -7.47
CA LYS A 142 -8.90 -19.97 -6.38
C LYS A 142 -9.71 -18.68 -6.12
N ASP A 143 -9.17 -17.53 -6.52
CA ASP A 143 -9.75 -16.22 -6.28
C ASP A 143 -10.64 -15.72 -7.42
N ILE A 144 -10.69 -16.43 -8.56
CA ILE A 144 -11.52 -16.05 -9.71
C ILE A 144 -13.01 -15.89 -9.34
N PRO A 145 -13.63 -16.78 -8.55
CA PRO A 145 -15.02 -16.59 -8.13
C PRO A 145 -15.23 -15.34 -7.26
N GLU A 146 -14.28 -15.04 -6.37
CA GLU A 146 -14.31 -13.83 -5.54
C GLU A 146 -14.14 -12.57 -6.40
N PHE A 147 -13.19 -12.58 -7.34
CA PHE A 147 -12.98 -11.50 -8.30
C PHE A 147 -14.23 -11.22 -9.12
N LYS A 148 -14.84 -12.27 -9.69
CA LYS A 148 -16.09 -12.14 -10.45
C LYS A 148 -17.19 -11.56 -9.57
N ALA A 149 -17.35 -12.04 -8.34
CA ALA A 149 -18.39 -11.55 -7.44
C ALA A 149 -18.16 -10.09 -7.02
N GLU A 150 -16.92 -9.67 -6.77
CA GLU A 150 -16.56 -8.29 -6.42
C GLU A 150 -16.79 -7.36 -7.62
N MET A 151 -16.36 -7.75 -8.81
CA MET A 151 -16.58 -6.97 -10.04
C MET A 151 -18.07 -6.82 -10.38
N MET A 152 -18.88 -7.87 -10.21
CA MET A 152 -20.34 -7.78 -10.43
C MET A 152 -21.01 -6.86 -9.40
N ARG A 153 -20.56 -6.89 -8.12
CA ARG A 153 -21.03 -5.96 -7.09
C ARG A 153 -20.67 -4.52 -7.40
N ASP A 154 -19.46 -4.26 -7.90
CA ASP A 154 -19.02 -2.93 -8.33
C ASP A 154 -19.79 -2.43 -9.57
N LEU A 155 -20.36 -3.34 -10.37
CA LEU A 155 -21.29 -3.02 -11.46
C LEU A 155 -22.76 -2.90 -11.00
N GLY A 156 -23.02 -2.92 -9.69
CA GLY A 156 -24.36 -2.83 -9.11
C GLY A 156 -25.20 -4.10 -9.23
N GLN A 157 -24.59 -5.23 -9.58
CA GLN A 157 -25.27 -6.52 -9.69
C GLN A 157 -25.06 -7.35 -8.42
N GLU A 158 -26.13 -7.55 -7.65
CA GLU A 158 -26.11 -8.53 -6.57
C GLU A 158 -26.17 -9.94 -7.15
N THR A 159 -25.23 -10.79 -6.75
CA THR A 159 -25.31 -12.23 -7.01
C THR A 159 -25.78 -12.90 -5.72
N PRO A 160 -27.04 -13.40 -5.66
CA PRO A 160 -27.55 -14.10 -4.48
C PRO A 160 -26.62 -15.25 -4.08
N GLY A 161 -26.24 -15.31 -2.80
CA GLY A 161 -25.35 -16.34 -2.27
C GLY A 161 -23.86 -16.19 -2.63
N ALA A 162 -23.45 -15.10 -3.28
CA ALA A 162 -22.03 -14.89 -3.54
C ALA A 162 -21.24 -14.72 -2.23
N PRO A 163 -20.11 -15.42 -2.06
CA PRO A 163 -19.35 -15.40 -0.81
C PRO A 163 -18.95 -13.96 -0.44
N LYS A 164 -19.10 -13.62 0.84
CA LYS A 164 -18.59 -12.36 1.41
C LYS A 164 -17.08 -12.53 1.65
N PRO A 165 -16.30 -11.44 1.65
CA PRO A 165 -14.86 -11.55 1.79
C PRO A 165 -14.46 -12.11 3.17
N GLY A 166 -13.35 -12.85 3.19
CA GLY A 166 -12.66 -13.20 4.44
C GLY A 166 -12.03 -11.97 5.10
N LYS A 167 -11.02 -12.16 5.95
CA LYS A 167 -10.38 -11.05 6.69
C LYS A 167 -9.85 -9.94 5.76
N TYR A 168 -9.29 -10.35 4.62
CA TYR A 168 -8.76 -9.46 3.58
C TYR A 168 -9.46 -9.74 2.24
N PRO A 169 -10.28 -8.81 1.73
CA PRO A 169 -10.85 -8.88 0.39
C PRO A 169 -9.78 -8.94 -0.70
N LEU A 170 -10.14 -9.38 -1.89
CA LEU A 170 -9.22 -9.45 -3.03
C LEU A 170 -8.58 -8.10 -3.37
N GLY A 171 -9.32 -6.99 -3.32
CA GLY A 171 -8.76 -5.65 -3.51
C GLY A 171 -7.58 -5.34 -2.57
N ASN A 172 -7.66 -5.76 -1.30
CA ASN A 172 -6.57 -5.58 -0.33
C ASN A 172 -5.35 -6.45 -0.68
N ARG A 173 -5.56 -7.66 -1.20
CA ARG A 173 -4.49 -8.56 -1.63
C ARG A 173 -3.80 -8.05 -2.89
N LEU A 174 -4.55 -7.51 -3.84
CA LEU A 174 -4.02 -6.85 -5.04
C LEU A 174 -3.20 -5.62 -4.68
N TYR A 175 -3.71 -4.79 -3.77
CA TYR A 175 -2.97 -3.64 -3.23
C TYR A 175 -1.67 -4.09 -2.55
N HIS A 176 -1.72 -5.14 -1.72
CA HIS A 176 -0.53 -5.69 -1.08
C HIS A 176 0.49 -6.20 -2.11
N LEU A 177 0.06 -6.90 -3.16
CA LEU A 177 0.94 -7.35 -4.24
C LEU A 177 1.62 -6.17 -4.94
N ALA A 178 0.87 -5.10 -5.26
CA ALA A 178 1.43 -3.89 -5.84
C ALA A 178 2.48 -3.23 -4.94
N VAL A 179 2.17 -3.09 -3.64
CA VAL A 179 3.10 -2.56 -2.63
C VAL A 179 4.32 -3.48 -2.44
N LEU A 180 4.16 -4.79 -2.52
CA LEU A 180 5.26 -5.75 -2.42
C LEU A 180 6.23 -5.57 -3.60
N VAL A 181 5.73 -5.56 -4.83
CA VAL A 181 6.59 -5.43 -6.02
C VAL A 181 7.28 -4.07 -6.04
N ALA A 182 6.52 -2.99 -5.88
CA ALA A 182 7.08 -1.65 -5.86
C ALA A 182 8.04 -1.43 -4.67
N GLY A 183 7.67 -1.97 -3.50
CA GLY A 183 8.42 -1.88 -2.25
C GLY A 183 9.77 -2.57 -2.34
N LEU A 184 9.82 -3.80 -2.85
CA LEU A 184 11.08 -4.52 -3.03
C LEU A 184 11.99 -3.83 -4.05
N ALA A 185 11.43 -3.33 -5.15
CA ALA A 185 12.20 -2.60 -6.17
C ALA A 185 12.77 -1.28 -5.64
N VAL A 186 11.98 -0.48 -4.90
CA VAL A 186 12.46 0.79 -4.31
C VAL A 186 13.48 0.55 -3.18
N ILE A 187 13.30 -0.53 -2.39
CA ILE A 187 14.27 -0.92 -1.35
C ILE A 187 15.59 -1.34 -1.99
N ALA A 188 15.56 -2.24 -2.97
CA ALA A 188 16.78 -2.73 -3.62
C ALA A 188 17.58 -1.58 -4.23
N THR A 189 16.91 -0.71 -4.98
CA THR A 189 17.55 0.48 -5.58
C THR A 189 18.00 1.50 -4.54
N GLY A 190 17.23 1.70 -3.46
CA GLY A 190 17.60 2.59 -2.36
C GLY A 190 18.83 2.12 -1.58
N ILE A 191 18.95 0.81 -1.34
CA ILE A 191 20.15 0.20 -0.74
C ILE A 191 21.37 0.44 -1.64
N LEU A 192 21.26 0.23 -2.95
CA LEU A 192 22.36 0.52 -3.89
C LEU A 192 22.74 2.01 -3.85
N MET A 193 21.77 2.91 -3.76
CA MET A 193 22.00 4.34 -3.71
C MET A 193 22.70 4.81 -2.42
N MET A 194 22.84 3.98 -1.38
CA MET A 194 23.62 4.30 -0.19
C MET A 194 25.08 4.64 -0.50
N TRP A 195 25.67 4.02 -1.54
CA TRP A 195 27.04 4.32 -1.98
C TRP A 195 27.17 5.66 -2.74
N ARG A 196 26.06 6.31 -3.09
CA ARG A 196 26.08 7.63 -3.77
C ARG A 196 26.16 8.80 -2.80
N VAL A 197 25.81 8.58 -1.54
CA VAL A 197 25.71 9.61 -0.51
C VAL A 197 26.59 9.27 0.71
N ARG A 198 26.90 10.27 1.54
CA ARG A 198 27.66 10.06 2.77
C ARG A 198 26.68 9.76 3.91
N THR A 199 26.65 8.52 4.38
CA THR A 199 25.71 8.06 5.42
C THR A 199 26.38 7.69 6.74
N GLY A 200 27.70 7.49 6.73
CA GLY A 200 28.46 6.99 7.88
C GLY A 200 28.41 5.46 8.05
N ILE A 201 27.65 4.74 7.21
CA ILE A 201 27.54 3.27 7.22
C ILE A 201 28.45 2.64 6.16
N VAL A 202 28.40 3.18 4.94
CA VAL A 202 29.25 2.77 3.83
C VAL A 202 30.09 3.95 3.36
N GLU A 203 31.31 3.68 2.92
CA GLU A 203 32.13 4.70 2.26
C GLU A 203 31.50 5.03 0.90
N ARG A 204 31.39 6.34 0.61
CA ARG A 204 30.81 6.81 -0.66
C ARG A 204 31.70 6.40 -1.82
N ASN A 205 31.24 5.43 -2.61
CA ASN A 205 31.92 4.98 -3.81
C ASN A 205 30.94 4.99 -5.01
N PRO A 206 30.94 6.07 -5.83
CA PRO A 206 30.06 6.16 -6.99
C PRO A 206 30.46 5.24 -8.15
N TYR A 207 31.61 4.55 -8.07
CA TYR A 207 32.17 3.72 -9.15
C TYR A 207 31.87 2.22 -8.99
N ILE A 208 31.03 1.84 -8.01
CA ILE A 208 30.62 0.43 -7.85
C ILE A 208 29.74 -0.08 -9.00
N LEU A 209 29.15 0.82 -9.78
CA LEU A 209 28.30 0.53 -10.94
C LEU A 209 28.66 1.47 -12.09
N THR A 210 28.36 1.05 -13.33
CA THR A 210 28.50 1.89 -14.52
C THR A 210 27.46 3.02 -14.55
N ASP A 211 27.71 4.08 -15.31
CA ASP A 211 26.76 5.19 -15.49
C ASP A 211 25.39 4.71 -16.00
N ALA A 212 25.37 3.74 -16.92
CA ALA A 212 24.14 3.13 -17.42
C ALA A 212 23.35 2.41 -16.32
N THR A 213 24.03 1.61 -15.48
CA THR A 213 23.40 0.89 -14.37
C THR A 213 22.91 1.84 -13.27
N TRP A 214 23.64 2.92 -13.01
CA TRP A 214 23.15 3.98 -12.12
C TRP A 214 21.90 4.66 -12.68
N GLY A 215 21.88 4.98 -13.97
CA GLY A 215 20.71 5.55 -14.62
C GLY A 215 19.46 4.68 -14.49
N ILE A 216 19.60 3.37 -14.70
CA ILE A 216 18.50 2.41 -14.47
C ILE A 216 18.08 2.41 -13.00
N THR A 217 19.04 2.43 -12.07
CA THR A 217 18.77 2.44 -10.62
C THR A 217 17.93 3.67 -10.24
N TYR A 218 18.29 4.86 -10.72
CA TYR A 218 17.53 6.09 -10.46
C TYR A 218 16.16 6.09 -11.12
N VAL A 219 16.04 5.56 -12.33
CA VAL A 219 14.76 5.46 -13.02
C VAL A 219 13.82 4.50 -12.30
N VAL A 220 14.30 3.31 -11.91
CA VAL A 220 13.49 2.35 -11.14
C VAL A 220 13.11 2.94 -9.78
N HIS A 221 14.07 3.52 -9.05
CA HIS A 221 13.79 4.11 -7.74
C HIS A 221 12.75 5.24 -7.84
N GLY A 222 12.95 6.16 -8.79
CA GLY A 222 12.03 7.28 -9.03
C GLY A 222 10.65 6.80 -9.48
N LEU A 223 10.57 5.83 -10.40
CA LEU A 223 9.30 5.28 -10.89
C LEU A 223 8.51 4.62 -9.77
N MET A 224 9.16 3.80 -8.94
CA MET A 224 8.51 3.16 -7.80
C MET A 224 8.10 4.20 -6.75
N GLY A 225 8.95 5.20 -6.48
CA GLY A 225 8.63 6.31 -5.59
C GLY A 225 7.40 7.11 -6.03
N VAL A 226 7.28 7.43 -7.32
CA VAL A 226 6.10 8.09 -7.90
C VAL A 226 4.87 7.16 -7.85
N GLY A 227 5.03 5.86 -8.12
CA GLY A 227 3.97 4.89 -7.94
C GLY A 227 3.44 4.85 -6.50
N PHE A 228 4.33 4.93 -5.51
CA PHE A 228 3.96 5.00 -4.10
C PHE A 228 3.19 6.26 -3.73
N VAL A 229 3.38 7.39 -4.41
CA VAL A 229 2.52 8.58 -4.22
C VAL A 229 1.07 8.20 -4.48
N GLY A 230 0.77 7.58 -5.63
CA GLY A 230 -0.58 7.16 -5.98
C GLY A 230 -1.14 6.09 -5.03
N LEU A 231 -0.35 5.05 -4.72
CA LEU A 231 -0.76 3.97 -3.82
C LEU A 231 -1.07 4.49 -2.41
N VAL A 232 -0.24 5.38 -1.86
CA VAL A 232 -0.43 5.94 -0.52
C VAL A 232 -1.63 6.90 -0.48
N ILE A 233 -1.82 7.73 -1.52
CA ILE A 233 -3.03 8.56 -1.63
C ILE A 233 -4.28 7.69 -1.63
N ALA A 234 -4.32 6.65 -2.47
CA ALA A 234 -5.45 5.74 -2.53
C ALA A 234 -5.69 5.03 -1.19
N HIS A 235 -4.63 4.55 -0.55
CA HIS A 235 -4.71 3.88 0.75
C HIS A 235 -5.27 4.78 1.84
N ILE A 236 -4.74 6.00 1.98
CA ILE A 236 -5.21 6.97 2.98
C ILE A 236 -6.66 7.35 2.68
N TYR A 237 -6.99 7.64 1.43
CA TYR A 237 -8.37 7.94 1.04
C TYR A 237 -9.32 6.81 1.43
N PHE A 238 -9.02 5.57 1.04
CA PHE A 238 -9.85 4.42 1.33
C PHE A 238 -10.02 4.16 2.83
N ALA A 239 -8.99 4.48 3.63
CA ALA A 239 -9.03 4.39 5.09
C ALA A 239 -9.88 5.51 5.73
N LEU A 240 -9.91 6.71 5.15
CA LEU A 240 -10.64 7.85 5.70
C LEU A 240 -12.12 7.90 5.30
N ARG A 241 -12.57 7.00 4.42
CA ARG A 241 -13.98 6.95 3.99
C ARG A 241 -14.92 6.69 5.17
N PRO A 242 -16.04 7.43 5.30
CA PRO A 242 -16.99 7.29 6.41
C PRO A 242 -17.44 5.84 6.67
N GLU A 243 -17.76 5.10 5.62
CA GLU A 243 -18.22 3.71 5.67
C GLU A 243 -17.11 2.69 6.02
N LYS A 244 -15.84 3.11 5.98
CA LYS A 244 -14.67 2.29 6.33
C LYS A 244 -13.98 2.73 7.62
N LEU A 245 -14.47 3.79 8.30
CA LEU A 245 -13.85 4.29 9.53
C LEU A 245 -13.76 3.24 10.64
N TRP A 246 -14.64 2.24 10.67
CA TRP A 246 -14.54 1.13 11.61
C TRP A 246 -13.24 0.30 11.42
N VAL A 247 -12.78 0.12 10.18
CA VAL A 247 -11.50 -0.53 9.87
C VAL A 247 -10.33 0.33 10.35
N THR A 248 -10.40 1.64 10.12
CA THR A 248 -9.36 2.58 10.55
C THR A 248 -9.28 2.68 12.07
N LYS A 249 -10.41 2.70 12.75
CA LYS A 249 -10.48 2.57 14.21
C LYS A 249 -9.87 1.26 14.67
N ALA A 250 -10.10 0.15 13.98
CA ALA A 250 -9.46 -1.11 14.30
C ALA A 250 -7.93 -1.08 14.12
N MET A 251 -7.41 -0.28 13.19
CA MET A 251 -5.96 -0.06 13.03
C MET A 251 -5.37 0.75 14.19
N ILE A 252 -6.17 1.60 14.83
CA ILE A 252 -5.77 2.42 15.98
C ILE A 252 -5.95 1.67 17.30
N PHE A 253 -7.10 1.01 17.50
CA PHE A 253 -7.50 0.39 18.78
C PHE A 253 -7.38 -1.14 18.81
N GLY A 254 -7.38 -1.80 17.65
CA GLY A 254 -7.16 -3.24 17.50
C GLY A 254 -8.42 -4.08 17.32
N THR A 255 -9.60 -3.54 17.62
CA THR A 255 -10.86 -4.30 17.68
C THR A 255 -11.92 -3.77 16.73
N VAL A 256 -12.88 -4.64 16.41
CA VAL A 256 -14.13 -4.32 15.70
C VAL A 256 -15.30 -4.90 16.49
N THR A 257 -16.49 -4.31 16.39
CA THR A 257 -17.68 -4.88 17.04
C THR A 257 -18.12 -6.17 16.35
N ARG A 258 -18.82 -7.04 17.07
CA ARG A 258 -19.42 -8.26 16.50
C ARG A 258 -20.33 -7.94 15.29
N ARG A 259 -21.09 -6.85 15.38
CA ARG A 259 -21.98 -6.41 14.28
C ARG A 259 -21.19 -6.02 13.04
N GLU A 260 -20.16 -5.17 13.18
CA GLU A 260 -19.29 -4.77 12.06
C GLU A 260 -18.60 -5.99 11.42
N TYR A 261 -18.17 -6.95 12.24
CA TYR A 261 -17.61 -8.21 11.76
C TYR A 261 -18.63 -9.01 10.92
N LEU A 262 -19.85 -9.23 11.41
CA LEU A 262 -20.87 -10.01 10.70
C LEU A 262 -21.49 -9.27 9.50
N GLU A 263 -21.48 -7.94 9.50
CA GLU A 263 -21.96 -7.12 8.39
C GLU A 263 -20.99 -7.17 7.19
N HIS A 264 -19.68 -7.24 7.46
CA HIS A 264 -18.65 -7.10 6.43
C HIS A 264 -17.87 -8.38 6.09
N HIS A 265 -17.89 -9.38 6.96
CA HIS A 265 -17.09 -10.59 6.78
C HIS A 265 -17.93 -11.86 6.86
N ASP A 266 -17.42 -12.89 6.18
CA ASP A 266 -17.93 -14.25 6.31
C ASP A 266 -17.26 -14.93 7.51
N PRO A 267 -18.01 -15.32 8.57
CA PRO A 267 -17.45 -15.93 9.75
C PRO A 267 -16.86 -17.32 9.51
N ASP A 268 -17.25 -17.99 8.43
CA ASP A 268 -16.70 -19.29 8.06
C ASP A 268 -15.37 -19.13 7.28
N ARG A 269 -15.12 -17.95 6.71
CA ARG A 269 -13.85 -17.60 6.02
C ARG A 269 -12.86 -16.82 6.89
N TRP A 270 -13.34 -16.12 7.92
CA TRP A 270 -12.50 -15.49 8.94
C TRP A 270 -12.99 -15.91 10.31
N VAL A 271 -12.45 -16.99 10.85
CA VAL A 271 -12.74 -17.42 12.22
C VAL A 271 -12.13 -16.42 13.19
N ALA A 272 -12.97 -15.75 13.97
CA ALA A 272 -12.53 -14.85 15.02
C ALA A 272 -11.90 -15.65 16.18
N ASP A 273 -10.77 -15.18 16.69
CA ASP A 273 -10.20 -15.70 17.93
C ASP A 273 -11.24 -15.52 19.05
N LYS A 274 -11.47 -16.59 19.82
CA LYS A 274 -12.44 -16.60 20.92
C LYS A 274 -11.92 -15.85 22.14
#